data_AF-A0A659XY30-F1
#
_entry.id   AF-A0A659XY30-F1
#
_cell.length_a   1.000
_cell.length_b   1.000
_cell.length_c   1.000
_cell.angle_alpha   90.00
_cell.angle_beta   90.00
_cell.angle_gamma   90.00
#
_symmetry.space_group_name_H-M   'P 1'
#
loop_
_entity.id
_entity.type
_entity.pdbx_description
1 polymer ?
#
loop_
_entity_poly.entity_id
_entity_poly.type
_entity_poly.pdbx_seq_one_letter_code
_entity_poly.pdbx_strand_id
1 'polypeptide(L)'
;ADVGVAMNTGTVAAREAGNMVDLDSDPTKLIEIVEIGKALLMTRGSLTTFSIANDVAKYFAIIPAMFAVFYVAPGQSVGPLQALNIMHLATPQSAIL
;
A
#
# COMPACT_ATOMS: atom_id res chain seq x y z
N ALA A 1 -25.37 10.21 14.80
CA ALA A 1 -23.90 10.33 14.86
C ALA A 1 -23.32 9.43 13.78
N ASP A 2 -22.20 9.82 13.16
CA ASP A 2 -21.55 8.99 12.12
C ASP A 2 -20.98 7.69 12.69
N VAL A 3 -20.66 7.68 13.98
CA VAL A 3 -20.27 6.50 14.76
C VAL A 3 -20.95 6.60 16.12
N GLY A 4 -21.75 5.59 16.50
CA GLY A 4 -22.38 5.50 17.82
C GLY A 4 -21.66 4.50 18.72
N VAL A 5 -21.54 4.83 20.00
CA VAL A 5 -21.07 3.92 21.05
C VAL A 5 -22.11 3.87 22.16
N ALA A 6 -22.63 2.69 22.46
CA ALA A 6 -23.58 2.47 23.55
C ALA A 6 -22.87 1.82 24.73
N MET A 7 -23.24 2.22 25.94
CA MET A 7 -22.68 1.65 27.17
C MET A 7 -23.42 0.35 27.54
N ASN A 8 -22.90 -0.41 28.52
CA ASN A 8 -23.29 -1.78 28.86
C ASN A 8 -24.83 -2.02 28.93
N THR A 9 -25.59 -1.04 29.44
CA THR A 9 -27.07 -1.10 29.54
C THR A 9 -27.82 -1.00 28.20
N GLY A 10 -27.14 -0.60 27.12
CA GLY A 10 -27.70 -0.40 25.77
C GLY A 10 -27.31 -1.46 24.74
N THR A 11 -26.75 -2.60 25.16
CA THR A 11 -26.24 -3.68 24.28
C THR A 11 -27.21 -4.13 23.18
N VAL A 12 -28.50 -4.31 23.49
CA VAL A 12 -29.52 -4.71 22.50
C VAL A 12 -29.77 -3.59 21.48
N ALA A 13 -29.92 -2.35 21.95
CA ALA A 13 -30.11 -1.18 21.09
C ALA A 13 -28.88 -0.89 20.20
N ALA A 14 -27.68 -1.14 20.72
CA ALA A 14 -26.44 -1.00 19.99
C ALA A 14 -26.30 -2.03 18.87
N ARG A 15 -26.69 -3.29 19.16
CA ARG A 15 -26.65 -4.39 18.20
C ARG A 15 -27.62 -4.16 17.04
N GLU A 16 -28.82 -3.67 17.32
CA GLU A 16 -29.82 -3.35 16.29
C GLU A 16 -29.40 -2.13 15.44
N ALA A 17 -28.71 -1.17 16.04
CA ALA A 17 -28.24 0.04 15.35
C ALA A 17 -26.84 -0.10 14.70
N GLY A 18 -26.15 -1.24 14.86
CA GLY A 18 -24.78 -1.43 14.35
C GLY A 18 -23.72 -0.58 15.05
N ASN A 19 -23.99 -0.13 16.28
CA ASN A 19 -23.10 0.70 17.08
C ASN A 19 -22.10 -0.15 17.89
N MET A 20 -20.96 0.44 18.23
CA MET A 20 -20.02 -0.20 19.15
C MET A 20 -20.61 -0.25 20.56
N VAL A 21 -20.20 -1.24 21.35
CA VAL A 21 -20.61 -1.39 22.75
C VAL A 21 -19.41 -1.21 23.65
N ASP A 22 -19.49 -0.24 24.56
CA ASP A 22 -18.56 -0.14 25.67
C ASP A 22 -19.10 -0.91 26.90
N LEU A 23 -18.40 -1.98 27.23
CA LEU A 23 -18.73 -2.86 28.35
C LEU A 23 -18.38 -2.25 29.72
N ASP A 24 -17.40 -1.35 29.78
CA ASP A 24 -16.94 -0.73 31.03
C ASP A 24 -17.61 0.62 31.31
N SER A 25 -18.38 1.12 30.34
CA SER A 25 -19.14 2.39 30.43
C SER A 25 -18.27 3.60 30.80
N ASP A 26 -17.05 3.63 30.27
CA ASP A 26 -16.05 4.67 30.47
C ASP A 26 -15.98 5.56 29.21
N PRO A 27 -16.38 6.85 29.29
CA PRO A 27 -16.37 7.76 28.15
C PRO A 27 -14.95 8.02 27.58
N THR A 28 -13.88 7.72 28.31
CA THR A 28 -12.50 7.91 27.83
C THR A 28 -12.11 6.92 26.74
N LYS A 29 -12.76 5.76 26.66
CA LYS A 29 -12.52 4.73 25.63
C LYS A 29 -12.80 5.19 24.21
N LEU A 30 -13.58 6.26 24.03
CA LEU A 30 -13.77 6.88 22.71
C LEU A 30 -12.44 7.34 22.11
N ILE A 31 -11.49 7.77 22.94
CA ILE A 31 -10.15 8.19 22.49
C ILE A 31 -9.39 6.99 21.95
N GLU A 32 -9.42 5.87 22.66
CA GLU A 32 -8.75 4.62 22.25
C GLU A 32 -9.34 4.07 20.95
N ILE A 33 -10.68 4.09 20.81
CA ILE A 33 -11.36 3.69 19.57
C ILE A 33 -10.89 4.53 18.38
N VAL A 34 -10.79 5.85 18.55
CA VAL A 34 -10.31 6.77 17.50
C VAL A 34 -8.83 6.52 17.19
N GLU A 35 -8.01 6.24 18.21
CA GLU A 35 -6.58 5.96 18.04
C GLU A 35 -6.34 4.67 17.24
N ILE A 36 -7.05 3.59 17.57
CA ILE A 36 -6.99 2.32 16.83
C ILE A 36 -7.46 2.53 15.38
N GLY A 37 -8.58 3.23 15.19
CA GLY A 37 -9.09 3.56 13.86
C GLY A 37 -8.09 4.35 13.03
N LYS A 38 -7.42 5.35 13.63
CA LYS A 38 -6.37 6.14 13.00
C LYS A 38 -5.16 5.27 12.61
N ALA A 39 -4.71 4.39 13.49
CA ALA A 39 -3.58 3.50 13.20
C ALA A 39 -3.87 2.54 12.03
N LEU A 40 -5.08 1.99 11.95
CA LEU A 40 -5.52 1.15 10.84
C LEU A 40 -5.58 1.92 9.51
N LEU A 41 -6.04 3.17 9.53
CA LEU A 41 -6.06 4.02 8.34
C LEU A 41 -4.65 4.43 7.91
N MET A 42 -3.78 4.77 8.85
CA MET A 42 -2.38 5.13 8.57
C MET A 42 -1.61 3.97 7.95
N THR A 43 -1.71 2.77 8.53
CA THR A 43 -1.02 1.58 8.00
C THR A 43 -1.53 1.21 6.61
N ARG A 44 -2.83 1.30 6.35
CA ARG A 44 -3.38 1.09 5.01
C ARG A 44 -2.85 2.12 4.01
N GLY A 45 -2.92 3.41 4.34
CA GLY A 45 -2.46 4.49 3.47
C GLY A 45 -0.95 4.47 3.21
N SER A 46 -0.15 4.08 4.21
CA SER A 46 1.29 3.94 4.06
C SER A 46 1.65 2.76 3.16
N LEU A 47 1.00 1.61 3.33
CA LEU A 47 1.23 0.43 2.51
C LEU A 47 0.84 0.64 1.06
N THR A 48 -0.27 1.33 0.77
CA THR A 48 -0.67 1.64 -0.62
C THR A 48 0.32 2.58 -1.28
N THR A 49 0.74 3.65 -0.60
CA THR A 49 1.72 4.60 -1.12
C THR A 49 3.08 3.94 -1.35
N PHE A 50 3.53 3.11 -0.39
CA PHE A 50 4.75 2.32 -0.49
C PHE A 50 4.69 1.35 -1.68
N SER A 51 3.56 0.65 -1.85
CA SER A 51 3.38 -0.30 -2.95
C SER A 51 3.40 0.40 -4.31
N ILE A 52 2.75 1.57 -4.44
CA ILE A 52 2.78 2.37 -5.67
C ILE A 52 4.21 2.82 -5.99
N ALA A 53 4.94 3.34 -5.00
CA ALA A 53 6.33 3.75 -5.20
C ALA A 53 7.22 2.56 -5.62
N ASN A 54 7.00 1.39 -5.04
CA ASN A 54 7.70 0.17 -5.41
C ASN A 54 7.38 -0.26 -6.85
N ASP A 55 6.12 -0.16 -7.29
CA ASP A 55 5.73 -0.51 -8.66
C ASP A 55 6.40 0.42 -9.69
N VAL A 56 6.53 1.71 -9.39
CA VAL A 56 7.32 2.65 -10.22
C VAL A 56 8.78 2.18 -10.35
N ALA A 57 9.42 1.76 -9.25
CA ALA A 57 10.78 1.23 -9.30
C ALA A 57 10.86 -0.05 -10.16
N LYS A 58 9.90 -0.98 -10.03
CA LYS A 58 9.85 -2.19 -10.86
C LYS A 58 9.77 -1.88 -12.35
N TYR A 59 9.02 -0.87 -12.77
CA TYR A 59 8.96 -0.47 -14.18
C TYR A 59 10.32 -0.03 -14.72
N PHE A 60 11.09 0.74 -13.93
CA PHE A 60 12.44 1.16 -14.32
C PHE A 60 13.43 -0.01 -14.37
N ALA A 61 13.22 -1.09 -13.62
CA ALA A 61 14.05 -2.29 -13.71
C ALA A 61 13.69 -3.15 -14.92
N ILE A 62 12.40 -3.43 -15.10
CA ILE A 62 11.91 -4.47 -16.03
C ILE A 62 11.83 -3.96 -17.47
N ILE A 63 11.37 -2.73 -17.71
CA ILE A 63 11.20 -2.21 -19.07
C ILE A 63 12.55 -2.19 -19.82
N PRO A 64 13.64 -1.58 -19.29
CA PRO A 64 14.92 -1.59 -19.97
C PRO A 64 15.47 -3.01 -20.17
N ALA A 65 15.30 -3.89 -19.17
CA ALA A 65 15.75 -5.28 -19.23
C ALA A 65 15.07 -6.07 -20.36
N MET A 66 13.74 -6.02 -20.47
CA MET A 66 13.01 -6.73 -21.52
C MET A 66 13.39 -6.22 -22.91
N PHE A 67 13.46 -4.90 -23.10
CA PHE A 67 13.67 -4.33 -24.42
C PHE A 67 15.15 -4.21 -24.83
N ALA A 68 16.11 -4.36 -23.91
CA ALA A 68 17.52 -4.47 -24.25
C ALA A 68 17.82 -5.66 -25.20
N VAL A 69 16.99 -6.71 -25.17
CA VAL A 69 17.13 -7.90 -26.03
C VAL A 69 16.32 -7.76 -27.33
N PHE A 70 15.13 -7.16 -27.28
CA PHE A 70 14.21 -7.08 -28.43
C PHE A 70 14.40 -5.85 -29.34
N TYR A 71 14.95 -4.74 -28.84
CA TYR A 71 15.15 -3.48 -29.59
C TYR A 71 16.63 -3.19 -29.89
N VAL A 72 17.42 -4.23 -30.17
CA VAL A 72 18.79 -4.05 -30.66
C VAL A 72 18.73 -3.65 -32.14
N ALA A 73 19.10 -2.40 -32.45
CA ALA A 73 19.23 -1.96 -33.84
C ALA A 73 20.35 -2.76 -34.53
N PRO A 74 20.19 -3.16 -35.82
CA PRO A 74 21.23 -3.90 -36.53
C PRO A 74 22.57 -3.16 -36.49
N GLY A 75 23.60 -3.80 -35.92
CA GLY A 75 24.95 -3.23 -35.78
C GLY A 75 25.25 -2.55 -34.45
N GLN A 76 24.33 -2.52 -33.48
CA GLN A 76 24.60 -2.06 -32.12
C GLN A 76 24.65 -3.23 -31.14
N SER A 77 25.58 -3.19 -30.18
CA SER A 77 25.66 -4.15 -29.07
C SER A 77 24.74 -3.79 -27.89
N VAL A 78 24.13 -2.60 -27.95
CA VAL A 78 23.31 -1.99 -26.90
C VAL A 78 22.11 -1.29 -27.55
N GLY A 79 20.89 -1.65 -27.15
CA GLY A 79 19.68 -0.99 -27.61
C GLY A 79 19.49 0.42 -27.00
N PRO A 80 18.75 1.33 -27.64
CA PRO A 80 18.56 2.72 -27.18
C PRO A 80 17.90 2.83 -25.80
N LEU A 81 17.20 1.78 -25.36
CA LEU A 81 16.52 1.72 -24.07
C LEU A 81 17.45 1.39 -22.90
N GLN A 82 18.73 1.07 -23.14
CA GLN A 82 19.73 0.95 -22.08
C GLN A 82 19.96 2.28 -21.35
N ALA A 83 19.68 3.42 -21.97
CA ALA A 83 19.70 4.73 -21.32
C ALA A 83 18.67 4.86 -20.18
N LEU A 84 17.63 4.01 -20.16
CA LEU A 84 16.61 3.98 -19.12
C LEU A 84 16.98 3.05 -17.94
N ASN A 85 18.12 2.35 -18.01
CA ASN A 85 18.65 1.56 -16.89
C ASN A 85 19.29 2.47 -15.83
N ILE A 86 18.46 3.25 -15.15
CA ILE A 86 18.88 4.20 -14.09
C ILE A 86 19.53 3.45 -12.92
N MET A 87 19.11 2.21 -12.67
CA MET A 87 19.62 1.36 -11.59
C MET A 87 20.91 0.61 -11.93
N HIS A 88 21.46 0.78 -13.14
CA HIS A 88 22.68 0.12 -13.61
C HIS A 88 22.69 -1.41 -13.40
N LEU A 89 21.54 -2.06 -13.61
CA LEU A 89 21.40 -3.51 -13.47
C LEU A 89 22.28 -4.23 -14.50
N ALA A 90 23.04 -5.22 -14.04
CA ALA A 90 24.11 -5.86 -14.81
C ALA A 90 23.60 -6.74 -15.96
N THR A 91 22.48 -7.44 -15.76
CA THR A 91 21.89 -8.31 -16.79
C THR A 91 20.36 -8.18 -16.81
N PRO A 92 19.72 -8.33 -17.98
CA PRO A 92 18.27 -8.43 -18.07
C PRO A 92 17.67 -9.54 -17.21
N GLN A 93 18.36 -10.68 -17.11
CA GLN A 93 17.91 -11.84 -16.34
C GLN A 93 17.88 -11.54 -14.84
N SER A 94 18.93 -10.89 -14.31
CA SER A 94 18.98 -10.47 -12.89
C SER A 94 18.07 -9.31 -12.55
N ALA A 95 17.55 -8.59 -13.55
CA ALA A 95 16.62 -7.49 -13.33
C ALA A 95 15.15 -7.96 -13.21
N ILE A 96 14.87 -9.19 -13.64
CA ILE A 96 13.52 -9.76 -13.69
C ILE A 96 13.31 -10.85 -12.61
N LEU A 97 14.36 -11.61 -12.27
CA LEU A 97 14.39 -12.64 -11.21
C LEU A 97 14.66 -12.03 -9.84
#